data_AF-A0A7V5G766-F1
#
_entry.id   AF-A0A7V5G766-F1
#
_cell.length_a   1.000
_cell.length_b   1.000
_cell.length_c   1.000
_cell.angle_alpha   90.00
_cell.angle_beta   90.00
_cell.angle_gamma   90.00
#
_symmetry.space_group_name_H-M   'P 1'
#
loop_
_entity.id
_entity.type
_entity.pdbx_description
1 polymer ?
#
loop_
_entity_poly.entity_id
_entity_poly.type
_entity_poly.pdbx_seq_one_letter_code
_entity_poly.pdbx_strand_id
1 'polypeptide(L)'
;MFKKVLIIGLFLGLLSGCVSVDPQGRGYSIAIPLNVINSTIAKSFPANEKLQYGIVSGNLNISKPNILGKSGSNKLGVGTTFKFTNFLIPNGITGTINLASGIRYNANNRNLYLKNPMVNTIKFQNQSLISKLPNG
;
A
#
# COMPACT_ATOMS: atom_id res chain seq x y z
N MET A 1 -38.22 -6.43 -37.52
CA MET A 1 -37.23 -7.24 -36.75
C MET A 1 -35.89 -6.55 -36.54
N PHE A 2 -35.39 -5.75 -37.50
CA PHE A 2 -34.11 -5.02 -37.38
C PHE A 2 -33.96 -4.13 -36.13
N LYS A 3 -35.01 -3.39 -35.74
CA LYS A 3 -34.99 -2.54 -34.52
C LYS A 3 -34.74 -3.33 -33.22
N LYS A 4 -35.20 -4.58 -33.11
CA LYS A 4 -35.03 -5.39 -31.90
C LYS A 4 -33.60 -5.96 -31.78
N VAL A 5 -32.98 -6.29 -32.92
CA VAL A 5 -31.58 -6.77 -32.96
C VAL A 5 -30.59 -5.65 -32.62
N LEU A 6 -30.87 -4.43 -33.07
CA LEU A 6 -30.02 -3.26 -32.83
C LEU A 6 -29.99 -2.86 -31.34
N ILE A 7 -31.11 -3.02 -30.63
CA ILE A 7 -31.21 -2.77 -29.18
C ILE A 7 -30.43 -3.81 -28.37
N ILE A 8 -30.47 -5.08 -28.79
CA ILE A 8 -29.73 -6.17 -28.12
C ILE A 8 -28.21 -5.99 -28.30
N GLY A 9 -27.76 -5.60 -29.50
CA GLY A 9 -26.34 -5.30 -29.76
C GLY A 9 -25.81 -4.14 -28.94
N LEU A 10 -26.62 -3.09 -28.73
CA LEU A 10 -26.25 -1.94 -27.91
C LEU A 10 -26.13 -2.31 -26.42
N PHE A 11 -27.02 -3.18 -25.92
CA PHE A 11 -26.99 -3.66 -24.54
C PHE A 11 -25.79 -4.57 -24.24
N LEU A 12 -25.38 -5.41 -25.20
CA LEU A 12 -24.19 -6.26 -25.09
C LEU A 12 -22.88 -5.45 -25.15
N GLY A 13 -22.85 -4.36 -25.93
CA GLY A 13 -21.68 -3.47 -25.99
C GLY A 13 -21.40 -2.75 -24.66
N LEU A 14 -22.44 -2.35 -23.93
CA LEU A 14 -22.32 -1.63 -22.66
C LEU A 14 -21.76 -2.48 -21.50
N LEU A 15 -21.80 -3.81 -21.61
CA LEU A 15 -21.31 -4.74 -20.58
C LEU A 15 -19.84 -5.16 -20.76
N SER A 16 -19.16 -4.69 -21.82
CA SER A 16 -17.78 -5.08 -22.15
C SER A 16 -16.68 -4.25 -21.45
N GLY A 17 -17.04 -3.31 -20.56
CA GLY A 17 -16.19 -2.18 -20.17
C GLY A 17 -15.12 -2.38 -19.07
N CYS A 18 -14.90 -3.57 -18.51
CA CYS A 18 -13.94 -3.74 -17.38
C CYS A 18 -12.69 -4.57 -17.69
N VAL A 19 -12.57 -5.14 -18.88
CA VAL A 19 -11.42 -5.99 -19.26
C VAL A 19 -10.76 -5.42 -20.50
N SER A 20 -9.56 -4.85 -20.34
CA SER A 20 -8.72 -4.49 -21.48
C SER A 20 -7.82 -5.67 -21.83
N VAL A 21 -7.75 -6.00 -23.11
CA VAL A 21 -6.71 -6.88 -23.63
C VAL A 21 -5.38 -6.14 -23.53
N ASP A 22 -4.39 -6.77 -22.92
CA ASP A 22 -3.06 -6.20 -22.77
C ASP A 22 -2.46 -5.94 -24.16
N PRO A 23 -2.02 -4.70 -24.48
CA PRO A 23 -1.45 -4.37 -25.78
C PRO A 23 -0.23 -5.21 -26.19
N GLN A 24 0.43 -5.86 -25.23
CA GLN A 24 1.57 -6.75 -25.44
C GLN A 24 1.16 -8.23 -25.62
N GLY A 25 -0.13 -8.54 -25.77
CA GLY A 25 -0.61 -9.90 -26.02
C GLY A 25 -0.54 -10.83 -24.81
N ARG A 26 -0.40 -10.28 -23.59
CA ARG A 26 -0.29 -11.04 -22.32
C ARG A 26 -1.65 -11.55 -21.78
N GLY A 27 -2.71 -11.44 -22.58
CA GLY A 27 -4.07 -11.77 -22.18
C GLY A 27 -4.83 -10.58 -21.60
N TYR A 28 -5.76 -10.84 -20.68
CA TYR A 28 -6.58 -9.82 -20.06
C TYR A 28 -5.82 -9.10 -18.94
N SER A 29 -5.98 -7.78 -18.89
CA SER A 29 -5.43 -6.92 -17.84
C SER A 29 -6.54 -6.30 -17.02
N ILE A 30 -6.33 -6.21 -15.70
CA ILE A 30 -7.22 -5.53 -14.77
C ILE A 30 -6.41 -4.42 -14.10
N ALA A 31 -6.83 -3.17 -14.31
CA ALA A 31 -6.26 -2.03 -13.61
C ALA A 31 -6.89 -1.93 -12.21
N ILE A 32 -6.06 -1.91 -11.17
CA ILE A 32 -6.51 -1.69 -9.80
C ILE A 32 -6.24 -0.23 -9.43
N PRO A 33 -7.28 0.60 -9.23
CA PRO A 33 -7.12 1.99 -8.84
C PRO A 33 -6.47 2.14 -7.46
N LEU A 34 -5.58 3.14 -7.29
CA LEU A 34 -4.90 3.39 -6.01
C LEU A 34 -5.85 3.69 -4.85
N ASN A 35 -7.00 4.33 -5.12
CA ASN A 35 -8.02 4.58 -4.09
C ASN A 35 -8.65 3.28 -3.55
N VAL A 36 -8.82 2.25 -4.37
CA VAL A 36 -9.27 0.92 -3.94
C VAL A 36 -8.21 0.27 -3.04
N ILE A 37 -6.93 0.39 -3.40
CA ILE A 37 -5.83 -0.09 -2.56
C ILE A 37 -5.85 0.64 -1.21
N ASN A 38 -5.84 1.97 -1.22
CA ASN A 38 -5.81 2.79 0.00
C ASN A 38 -7.02 2.57 0.91
N SER A 39 -8.22 2.48 0.34
CA SER A 39 -9.43 2.17 1.12
C SER A 39 -9.43 0.76 1.70
N THR A 40 -8.84 -0.21 0.99
CA THR A 40 -8.71 -1.59 1.49
C THR A 40 -7.73 -1.65 2.65
N ILE A 41 -6.54 -1.05 2.52
CA ILE A 41 -5.55 -1.10 3.60
C ILE A 41 -6.01 -0.30 4.81
N ALA A 42 -6.71 0.82 4.62
CA ALA A 42 -7.16 1.67 5.72
C ALA A 42 -8.03 0.92 6.73
N LYS A 43 -8.74 -0.14 6.30
CA LYS A 43 -9.58 -0.99 7.17
C LYS A 43 -8.77 -1.82 8.18
N SER A 44 -7.49 -2.07 7.90
CA SER A 44 -6.61 -2.83 8.79
C SER A 44 -5.84 -1.93 9.78
N PHE A 45 -6.10 -0.62 9.78
CA PHE A 45 -5.42 0.34 10.64
C PHE A 45 -6.43 1.12 11.50
N PRO A 46 -6.04 1.57 12.71
CA PRO A 46 -4.70 1.47 13.28
C PRO A 46 -4.32 0.04 13.70
N ALA A 47 -3.05 -0.31 13.52
CA ALA A 47 -2.47 -1.57 13.97
C ALA A 47 -1.66 -1.33 15.24
N ASN A 48 -1.73 -2.25 16.21
CA ASN A 48 -0.99 -2.17 17.47
C ASN A 48 -0.12 -3.40 17.61
N GLU A 49 1.18 -3.20 17.73
CA GLU A 49 2.16 -4.27 17.88
C GLU A 49 2.96 -4.08 19.16
N LYS A 50 3.06 -5.13 19.97
CA LYS A 50 3.99 -5.12 21.11
C LYS A 50 5.40 -5.40 20.58
N LEU A 51 6.30 -4.45 20.76
CA LEU A 51 7.71 -4.61 20.43
C LEU A 51 8.50 -4.93 21.68
N GLN A 52 9.43 -5.87 21.56
CA GLN A 52 10.42 -6.17 22.58
C GLN A 52 11.78 -6.31 21.90
N TYR A 53 12.70 -5.42 22.24
CA TYR A 53 14.08 -5.45 21.77
C TYR A 53 15.03 -5.38 22.96
N GLY A 54 15.55 -6.53 23.38
CA GLY A 54 16.32 -6.66 24.61
C GLY A 54 15.48 -6.23 25.82
N ILE A 55 16.00 -5.26 26.58
CA ILE A 55 15.35 -4.70 27.77
C ILE A 55 14.26 -3.66 27.44
N VAL A 56 14.19 -3.20 26.19
CA VAL A 56 13.21 -2.19 25.78
C VAL A 56 11.97 -2.90 25.26
N SER A 57 10.87 -2.80 26.01
CA SER A 57 9.54 -3.21 25.56
C SER A 57 8.63 -2.00 25.39
N GLY A 58 7.67 -2.07 24.48
CA GLY A 58 6.72 -0.99 24.24
C GLY A 58 5.63 -1.37 23.26
N ASN A 59 4.69 -0.45 23.05
CA ASN A 59 3.60 -0.59 22.09
C ASN A 59 3.88 0.32 20.88
N LEU A 60 3.86 -0.26 19.69
CA LEU A 60 3.92 0.44 18.42
C LEU A 60 2.51 0.52 17.83
N ASN A 61 1.94 1.72 17.85
CA ASN A 61 0.74 2.02 17.09
C ASN A 61 1.14 2.53 15.70
N ILE A 62 0.59 1.92 14.65
CA ILE A 62 0.76 2.36 13.26
C ILE A 62 -0.61 2.84 12.76
N SER A 63 -0.65 3.97 12.07
CA SER A 63 -1.90 4.61 11.64
C SER A 63 -1.74 5.43 10.36
N LYS A 64 -2.87 5.74 9.71
CA LYS A 64 -2.93 6.55 8.49
C LYS A 64 -2.02 6.03 7.37
N PRO A 65 -2.16 4.75 6.97
CA PRO A 65 -1.38 4.22 5.87
C PRO A 65 -1.81 4.88 4.55
N ASN A 66 -0.86 5.10 3.65
CA ASN A 66 -1.10 5.66 2.34
C ASN A 66 -0.13 5.08 1.31
N ILE A 67 -0.67 4.52 0.24
CA ILE A 67 0.05 4.00 -0.92
C ILE A 67 0.06 5.06 -2.01
N LEU A 68 1.25 5.38 -2.47
CA LEU A 68 1.51 6.31 -3.55
C LEU A 68 2.09 5.52 -4.73
N GLY A 69 1.45 5.59 -5.89
CA GLY A 69 2.08 5.16 -7.13
C GLY A 69 3.22 6.10 -7.48
N LYS A 70 4.39 5.57 -7.85
CA LYS A 70 5.51 6.38 -8.35
C LYS A 70 5.55 6.27 -9.88
N SER A 71 5.19 7.34 -10.56
CA SER A 71 5.20 7.38 -12.03
C SER A 71 6.60 7.02 -12.57
N GLY A 72 6.64 6.22 -13.65
CA GLY A 72 7.88 5.73 -14.25
C GLY A 72 8.65 4.71 -13.40
N SER A 73 8.04 4.15 -12.34
CA SER A 73 8.67 3.16 -11.47
C SER A 73 7.80 1.92 -11.29
N ASN A 74 8.44 0.77 -11.14
CA ASN A 74 7.81 -0.48 -10.71
C ASN A 74 7.70 -0.59 -9.17
N LYS A 75 7.90 0.52 -8.46
CA LYS A 75 7.82 0.60 -6.99
C LYS A 75 6.63 1.46 -6.55
N LEU A 76 6.03 1.06 -5.44
CA LEU A 76 5.08 1.84 -4.66
C LEU A 76 5.80 2.57 -3.53
N GLY A 77 5.40 3.82 -3.30
CA GLY A 77 5.66 4.51 -2.04
C GLY A 77 4.61 4.10 -1.01
N VAL A 78 5.03 3.85 0.23
CA VAL A 78 4.14 3.54 1.35
C VAL A 78 4.45 4.49 2.50
N GLY A 79 3.56 5.42 2.78
CA GLY A 79 3.65 6.32 3.93
C GLY A 79 2.76 5.85 5.07
N THR A 80 3.25 5.91 6.31
CA THR A 80 2.42 5.69 7.49
C THR A 80 2.92 6.51 8.68
N THR A 81 2.02 6.80 9.61
CA THR A 81 2.35 7.44 10.89
C THR A 81 2.51 6.36 11.93
N PHE A 82 3.47 6.51 12.83
CA PHE A 82 3.61 5.63 13.98
C PHE A 82 3.69 6.42 15.28
N LYS A 83 3.26 5.80 16.37
CA LYS A 83 3.48 6.24 17.74
C LYS A 83 4.00 5.07 18.55
N PHE A 84 5.19 5.23 19.12
CA PHE A 84 5.78 4.25 20.04
C PHE A 84 5.63 4.74 21.48
N THR A 85 5.12 3.90 22.38
CA THR A 85 5.00 4.20 23.81
C THR A 85 5.63 3.08 24.65
N ASN A 86 6.18 3.44 25.80
CA ASN A 86 6.56 2.48 26.84
C ASN A 86 6.43 3.14 28.23
N PHE A 87 6.84 2.42 29.28
CA PHE A 87 6.75 2.93 30.65
C PHE A 87 7.64 4.16 30.93
N LEU A 88 8.75 4.33 30.21
CA LEU A 88 9.67 5.47 30.33
C LEU A 88 9.21 6.69 29.52
N ILE A 89 8.48 6.47 28.42
CA ILE A 89 7.94 7.51 27.53
C ILE A 89 6.42 7.33 27.37
N PRO A 90 5.63 7.58 28.43
CA PRO A 90 4.18 7.34 28.41
C PRO A 90 3.43 8.21 27.39
N ASN A 91 3.92 9.42 27.14
CA ASN A 91 3.37 10.32 26.10
C ASN A 91 3.71 9.84 24.68
N GLY A 92 4.70 8.96 24.55
CA GLY A 92 5.13 8.33 23.32
C GLY A 92 5.94 9.24 22.40
N ILE A 93 6.55 8.59 21.40
CA ILE A 93 7.27 9.25 20.33
C ILE A 93 6.49 9.01 19.04
N THR A 94 6.06 10.10 18.41
CA THR A 94 5.37 10.07 17.12
C THR A 94 6.34 10.31 15.98
N GLY A 95 6.14 9.59 14.89
CA GLY A 95 6.90 9.77 13.68
C GLY A 95 6.15 9.36 12.43
N THR A 96 6.80 9.55 11.29
CA THR A 96 6.34 9.08 9.99
C THR A 96 7.42 8.23 9.35
N ILE A 97 6.99 7.19 8.66
CA ILE A 97 7.87 6.34 7.87
C ILE A 97 7.35 6.29 6.44
N ASN A 98 8.26 6.49 5.49
CA ASN A 98 8.03 6.32 4.07
C ASN A 98 8.90 5.17 3.58
N LEU A 99 8.28 4.17 2.99
CA LEU A 99 8.92 3.01 2.38
C LEU A 99 8.81 3.10 0.86
N ALA A 100 9.78 2.55 0.16
CA ALA A 100 9.69 2.24 -1.26
C ALA A 100 9.72 0.73 -1.42
N SER A 101 8.73 0.15 -2.10
CA SER A 101 8.60 -1.30 -2.22
C SER A 101 8.18 -1.70 -3.63
N GLY A 102 8.69 -2.83 -4.12
CA GLY A 102 8.07 -3.50 -5.27
C GLY A 102 6.72 -4.13 -4.89
N ILE A 103 6.05 -4.70 -5.87
CA ILE A 103 4.82 -5.50 -5.68
C ILE A 103 5.10 -6.94 -6.08
N ARG A 104 4.59 -7.90 -5.30
CA ARG A 104 4.55 -9.32 -5.67
C ARG A 104 3.13 -9.84 -5.57
N TYR A 105 2.66 -10.46 -6.65
CA TYR A 105 1.42 -11.22 -6.64
C TYR A 105 1.68 -12.65 -6.15
N ASN A 106 0.78 -13.18 -5.32
CA ASN A 106 0.75 -14.58 -4.95
C ASN A 106 -0.49 -15.24 -5.56
N ALA A 107 -0.29 -16.16 -6.50
CA ALA A 107 -1.38 -16.83 -7.20
C ALA A 107 -2.23 -17.75 -6.29
N ASN A 108 -1.63 -18.31 -5.23
CA ASN A 108 -2.31 -19.29 -4.38
C ASN A 108 -3.45 -18.67 -3.56
N ASN A 109 -3.22 -17.46 -3.04
CA ASN A 109 -4.21 -16.74 -2.23
C ASN A 109 -4.70 -15.45 -2.88
N ARG A 110 -4.28 -15.19 -4.13
CA ARG A 110 -4.68 -14.05 -4.95
C ARG A 110 -4.42 -12.69 -4.29
N ASN A 111 -3.46 -12.62 -3.38
CA ASN A 111 -3.10 -11.39 -2.67
C ASN A 111 -1.88 -10.70 -3.30
N LEU A 112 -1.85 -9.37 -3.18
CA LEU A 112 -0.70 -8.54 -3.49
C LEU A 112 0.09 -8.23 -2.22
N TYR A 113 1.40 -8.37 -2.31
CA TYR A 113 2.33 -8.13 -1.21
C TYR A 113 3.36 -7.07 -1.58
N LEU A 114 3.81 -6.34 -0.57
CA LEU A 114 5.01 -5.51 -0.67
C LEU A 114 6.24 -6.43 -0.81
N LYS A 115 7.02 -6.26 -1.87
CA LYS A 115 8.26 -6.98 -2.13
C LYS A 115 9.46 -6.10 -1.81
N ASN A 116 10.31 -6.57 -0.89
CA ASN A 116 11.55 -5.91 -0.47
C ASN A 116 11.33 -4.43 -0.10
N PRO A 117 10.51 -4.15 0.93
CA PRO A 117 10.29 -2.77 1.37
C PRO A 117 11.60 -2.18 1.88
N MET A 118 11.98 -1.05 1.30
CA MET A 118 13.15 -0.27 1.71
C MET A 118 12.69 0.98 2.42
N VAL A 119 13.33 1.31 3.55
CA VAL A 119 13.08 2.56 4.25
C VAL A 119 13.63 3.70 3.40
N ASN A 120 12.74 4.56 2.89
CA ASN A 120 13.15 5.77 2.20
C ASN A 120 13.34 6.92 3.19
N THR A 121 12.48 7.05 4.20
CA THR A 121 12.59 8.10 5.22
C THR A 121 11.93 7.68 6.52
N ILE A 122 12.59 8.01 7.64
CA ILE A 122 11.97 8.02 8.96
C ILE A 122 12.14 9.43 9.53
N LYS A 123 11.05 9.99 10.05
CA LYS A 123 11.03 11.26 10.79
C LYS A 123 10.42 11.06 12.17
N PHE A 124 11.05 11.63 13.19
CA PHE A 124 10.57 11.65 14.57
C PHE A 124 10.40 13.11 15.01
N GLN A 125 9.21 13.50 15.47
CA GLN A 125 8.97 14.85 16.03
C GLN A 125 9.61 16.01 15.21
N ASN A 126 9.63 15.88 13.87
CA ASN A 126 10.25 16.77 12.86
C ASN A 126 11.75 16.62 12.53
N GLN A 127 12.48 15.66 13.10
CA GLN A 127 13.87 15.34 12.72
C GLN A 127 13.95 14.08 11.85
N SER A 128 14.70 14.11 10.74
CA SER A 128 14.93 12.94 9.88
C SER A 128 16.17 12.15 10.32
N LEU A 129 16.09 10.82 10.34
CA LEU A 129 17.19 9.94 10.77
C LEU A 129 17.94 9.26 9.63
N ILE A 130 17.62 9.49 8.35
CA ILE A 130 18.32 8.80 7.23
C ILE A 130 19.83 9.02 7.31
N SER A 131 20.29 10.23 7.67
CA SER A 131 21.71 10.56 7.81
C SER A 131 22.38 9.95 9.05
N LYS A 132 21.63 9.26 9.93
CA LYS A 132 22.11 8.70 11.20
C LYS A 132 21.85 7.20 11.34
N LEU A 133 21.25 6.56 10.34
CA LEU A 133 21.14 5.10 10.32
C LEU A 133 22.51 4.53 9.94
N PRO A 134 23.04 3.53 10.67
CA PRO A 134 24.24 2.83 10.25
C PRO A 134 24.00 2.29 8.84
N ASN A 135 24.96 2.50 7.94
CA ASN A 135 24.96 1.78 6.66
C ASN A 135 24.95 0.30 7.01
N GLY A 136 23.85 -0.39 6.68
CA GLY A 136 23.83 -1.84 6.64
C GLY A 136 24.73 -2.36 5.54
#